data_AF-A0A847EC07-F1
#
_entry.id   AF-A0A847EC07-F1
#
_cell.length_a   1.000
_cell.length_b   1.000
_cell.length_c   1.000
_cell.angle_alpha   90.00
_cell.angle_beta   90.00
_cell.angle_gamma   90.00
#
_symmetry.space_group_name_H-M   'P 1'
#
loop_
_entity.id
_entity.type
_entity.pdbx_description
1 polymer ?
#
loop_
_entity_poly.entity_id
_entity_poly.type
_entity_poly.pdbx_seq_one_letter_code
_entity_poly.pdbx_strand_id
1 'polypeptide(L)'
;QVLTPTLMDFGIAGLMQPKMNYEKSYCDYECNICSKICPTGAITPLSLDEKKLTQIGEAELLKDICVVYVNHNNCGACGEVCPTHAIRFVDKENILYPEIDKQYCIGCGACQLACPTKPRSIVVHARPVHKKAEKYSLPGKKADPDASGDPSFPF
;
A
#
# COMPACT_ATOMS: atom_id res chain seq x y z
N GLN A 1 10.83 -8.20 -5.80
CA GLN A 1 9.61 -8.96 -6.14
C GLN A 1 8.89 -9.33 -4.85
N VAL A 2 7.60 -9.00 -4.73
CA VAL A 2 6.80 -9.18 -3.49
C VAL A 2 6.24 -10.58 -3.31
N LEU A 3 5.99 -11.29 -4.42
CA LEU A 3 5.52 -12.68 -4.36
C LEU A 3 6.72 -13.61 -4.13
N THR A 4 6.67 -14.36 -3.04
CA THR A 4 7.66 -15.38 -2.69
C THR A 4 6.98 -16.72 -2.46
N PRO A 5 7.56 -17.85 -2.90
CA PRO A 5 7.00 -19.16 -2.60
C PRO A 5 7.04 -19.43 -1.10
N THR A 6 5.98 -20.01 -0.56
CA THR A 6 5.96 -20.53 0.81
C THR A 6 6.51 -21.94 0.85
N LEU A 7 7.28 -22.25 1.90
CA LEU A 7 7.76 -23.60 2.14
C LEU A 7 6.81 -24.37 3.07
N MET A 8 6.53 -23.81 4.25
CA MET A 8 5.66 -24.42 5.27
C MET A 8 4.67 -23.45 5.93
N ASP A 9 4.58 -22.18 5.48
CA ASP A 9 3.73 -21.16 6.12
C ASP A 9 2.24 -21.53 6.13
N PHE A 10 1.77 -22.29 5.14
CA PHE A 10 0.38 -22.74 5.00
C PHE A 10 0.24 -24.26 5.18
N GLY A 11 1.21 -24.91 5.82
CA GLY A 11 1.29 -26.36 5.91
C GLY A 11 1.66 -27.04 4.59
N ILE A 12 1.61 -28.38 4.55
CA ILE A 12 2.03 -29.19 3.38
C ILE A 12 1.17 -28.88 2.14
N ALA A 13 -0.13 -28.60 2.35
CA ALA A 13 -1.05 -28.27 1.26
C ALA A 13 -0.72 -26.94 0.56
N GLY A 14 -0.01 -26.03 1.22
CA GLY A 14 0.44 -24.75 0.64
C GLY A 14 1.92 -24.72 0.28
N LEU A 15 2.54 -25.88 0.06
CA LEU A 15 3.91 -25.96 -0.45
C LEU A 15 4.00 -25.28 -1.82
N MET A 16 4.97 -24.39 -2.00
CA MET A 16 5.17 -23.56 -3.20
C MET A 16 4.02 -22.58 -3.51
N GLN A 17 3.04 -22.41 -2.62
CA GLN A 17 2.00 -21.41 -2.81
C GLN A 17 2.62 -20.00 -2.69
N PRO A 18 2.31 -19.05 -3.60
CA PRO A 18 2.86 -17.71 -3.49
C PRO A 18 2.23 -16.95 -2.32
N LYS A 19 3.05 -16.32 -1.47
CA LYS A 19 2.61 -15.30 -0.51
C LYS A 19 3.15 -13.93 -0.88
N MET A 20 2.42 -12.88 -0.51
CA MET A 20 2.94 -11.52 -0.52
C MET A 20 3.82 -11.32 0.71
N ASN A 21 5.11 -11.02 0.49
CA ASN A 21 6.07 -10.79 1.54
C ASN A 21 6.48 -9.31 1.60
N TYR A 22 5.86 -8.59 2.54
CA TYR A 22 6.12 -7.17 2.77
C TYR A 22 7.41 -6.87 3.55
N GLU A 23 8.08 -7.90 4.07
CA GLU A 23 9.38 -7.72 4.73
C GLU A 23 10.50 -7.44 3.72
N LYS A 24 10.45 -8.11 2.56
CA LYS A 24 11.51 -8.02 1.54
C LYS A 24 11.19 -7.02 0.42
N SER A 25 9.92 -6.82 0.09
CA SER A 25 9.50 -6.00 -1.06
C SER A 25 8.07 -5.51 -0.87
N TYR A 26 7.51 -4.74 -1.80
CA TYR A 26 6.13 -4.24 -1.74
C TYR A 26 5.43 -4.42 -3.08
N CYS A 27 4.10 -4.29 -3.08
CA CYS A 27 3.31 -4.27 -4.31
C CYS A 27 3.49 -2.92 -5.00
N ASP A 28 4.19 -2.92 -6.12
CA ASP A 28 4.43 -1.71 -6.90
C ASP A 28 3.13 -1.16 -7.51
N TYR A 29 2.89 0.15 -7.44
CA TYR A 29 1.61 0.77 -7.76
C TYR A 29 1.27 0.64 -9.26
N GLU A 30 2.27 0.76 -10.13
CA GLU A 30 2.09 0.80 -11.59
C GLU A 30 2.23 -0.56 -12.29
N CYS A 31 2.36 -1.66 -11.52
CA CYS A 31 2.60 -3.00 -12.08
C CYS A 31 1.39 -3.93 -11.96
N ASN A 32 0.89 -4.52 -13.05
CA ASN A 32 -0.15 -5.57 -13.01
C ASN A 32 0.28 -6.90 -13.67
N ILE A 33 1.58 -7.22 -13.65
CA ILE A 33 2.09 -8.43 -14.32
C ILE A 33 1.52 -9.71 -13.67
N CYS A 34 1.36 -9.73 -12.34
CA CYS A 34 0.86 -10.89 -11.61
C CYS A 34 -0.56 -11.31 -12.03
N SER A 35 -1.41 -10.35 -12.40
CA SER A 35 -2.79 -10.63 -12.84
C SER A 35 -2.85 -11.15 -14.27
N LYS A 36 -1.81 -10.92 -15.09
CA LYS A 36 -1.73 -11.37 -16.48
C LYS A 36 -1.10 -12.75 -16.64
N ILE A 37 -0.15 -13.10 -15.77
CA ILE A 37 0.65 -14.33 -15.90
C ILE A 37 0.10 -15.51 -15.09
N CYS A 38 -0.88 -15.31 -14.20
CA CYS A 38 -1.32 -16.34 -13.27
C CYS A 38 -1.94 -17.55 -13.99
N PRO A 39 -1.30 -18.74 -13.97
CA PRO A 39 -1.77 -19.89 -14.74
C PRO A 39 -2.97 -20.59 -14.09
N THR A 40 -3.12 -20.47 -12.76
CA THR A 40 -4.20 -21.10 -11.99
C THR A 40 -5.47 -20.26 -11.94
N GLY A 41 -5.42 -18.99 -12.40
CA GLY A 41 -6.53 -18.05 -12.25
C GLY A 41 -6.80 -17.60 -10.80
N ALA A 42 -5.90 -17.88 -9.86
CA ALA A 42 -6.04 -17.45 -8.47
C ALA A 42 -6.04 -15.91 -8.32
N ILE A 43 -5.37 -15.22 -9.24
CA ILE A 43 -5.41 -13.76 -9.35
C ILE A 43 -6.24 -13.42 -10.58
N THR A 44 -7.36 -12.72 -10.37
CA THR A 44 -8.21 -12.25 -11.47
C THR A 44 -7.44 -11.25 -12.33
N PRO A 45 -7.53 -11.33 -13.67
CA PRO A 45 -6.93 -10.34 -14.55
C PRO A 45 -7.59 -8.96 -14.34
N LEU A 46 -6.83 -8.03 -13.77
CA LEU A 46 -7.25 -6.64 -13.53
C LEU A 46 -6.45 -5.69 -14.42
N SER A 47 -7.12 -4.67 -14.94
CA SER A 47 -6.47 -3.51 -15.57
C SER A 47 -5.65 -2.72 -14.54
N LEU A 48 -4.80 -1.80 -15.00
CA LEU A 48 -3.99 -0.98 -14.09
C LEU A 48 -4.87 -0.08 -13.22
N ASP A 49 -5.91 0.52 -13.79
CA ASP A 49 -6.80 1.43 -13.06
C ASP A 49 -7.65 0.71 -12.02
N GLU A 50 -8.15 -0.49 -12.34
CA GLU A 50 -8.86 -1.31 -11.38
C GLU A 50 -7.95 -1.79 -10.26
N LYS A 51 -6.70 -2.17 -10.58
CA LYS A 51 -5.72 -2.58 -9.58
C LYS A 51 -5.43 -1.44 -8.60
N LYS A 52 -5.26 -0.21 -9.10
CA LYS A 52 -5.01 0.99 -8.29
C LYS A 52 -6.15 1.27 -7.28
N LEU A 53 -7.34 0.76 -7.54
CA LEU A 53 -8.52 0.87 -6.67
C LEU A 53 -8.83 -0.44 -5.92
N THR A 54 -8.11 -1.53 -6.16
CA THR A 54 -8.39 -2.81 -5.51
C THR A 54 -7.68 -2.88 -4.17
N GLN A 55 -8.46 -2.99 -3.09
CA GLN A 55 -7.96 -3.16 -1.75
C GLN A 55 -7.72 -4.65 -1.46
N ILE A 56 -6.44 -5.05 -1.52
CA ILE A 56 -5.99 -6.41 -1.21
C ILE A 56 -5.75 -6.61 0.30
N GLY A 57 -5.48 -5.53 1.02
CA GLY A 57 -5.17 -5.56 2.45
C GLY A 57 -5.43 -4.22 3.12
N GLU A 58 -5.35 -4.21 4.43
CA GLU A 58 -5.43 -3.00 5.26
C GLU A 58 -4.12 -2.84 6.03
N ALA A 59 -3.59 -1.62 6.06
CA ALA A 59 -2.46 -1.29 6.93
C ALA A 59 -2.97 -0.97 8.34
N GLU A 60 -2.31 -1.56 9.34
CA GLU A 60 -2.53 -1.31 10.75
C GLU A 60 -1.28 -0.67 11.35
N LEU A 61 -1.48 0.41 12.11
CA LEU A 61 -0.43 1.12 12.82
C LEU A 61 -0.44 0.71 14.29
N LEU A 62 0.66 0.08 14.71
CA LEU A 62 0.95 -0.30 16.09
C LEU A 62 1.54 0.92 16.81
N LYS A 63 0.69 1.57 17.61
CA LYS A 63 1.02 2.83 18.32
C LYS A 63 2.04 2.63 19.44
N ASP A 64 2.11 1.43 19.98
CA ASP A 64 3.05 0.99 21.02
C ASP A 64 4.51 0.87 20.53
N ILE A 65 4.72 0.79 19.21
CA ILE A 65 6.06 0.63 18.61
C ILE A 65 6.48 1.88 17.83
N CYS A 66 5.52 2.67 17.35
CA CYS A 66 5.80 3.82 16.49
C CYS A 66 6.61 4.91 17.22
N VAL A 67 7.75 5.32 16.64
CA VAL A 67 8.65 6.34 17.23
C VAL A 67 7.95 7.65 17.55
N VAL A 68 6.95 8.04 16.75
CA VAL A 68 6.16 9.26 16.98
C VAL A 68 5.33 9.16 18.26
N TYR A 69 4.77 7.97 18.54
CA TYR A 69 3.93 7.74 19.71
C TYR A 69 4.73 7.42 20.97
N VAL A 70 5.88 6.75 20.83
CA VAL A 70 6.72 6.32 21.97
C VAL A 70 7.74 7.39 22.37
N ASN A 71 8.46 7.95 21.40
CA ASN A 71 9.57 8.88 21.64
C ASN A 71 9.19 10.33 21.35
N HIS A 72 7.95 10.61 20.90
CA HIS A 72 7.48 11.96 20.58
C HIS A 72 8.35 12.68 19.53
N ASN A 73 9.00 11.90 18.65
CA ASN A 73 9.86 12.42 17.59
C ASN A 73 9.15 12.34 16.23
N ASN A 74 9.23 13.42 15.46
CA ASN A 74 8.62 13.50 14.14
C ASN A 74 9.24 12.47 13.16
N CYS A 75 8.38 11.63 12.56
CA CYS A 75 8.75 10.65 11.56
C CYS A 75 7.68 10.57 10.47
N GLY A 76 8.06 10.88 9.23
CA GLY A 76 7.15 10.93 8.08
C GLY A 76 7.31 9.78 7.08
N ALA A 77 8.23 8.83 7.33
CA ALA A 77 8.66 7.85 6.33
C ALA A 77 7.53 7.04 5.69
N CYS A 78 6.48 6.72 6.46
CA CYS A 78 5.34 5.96 5.96
C CYS A 78 4.43 6.77 5.02
N GLY A 79 4.25 8.07 5.27
CA GLY A 79 3.40 8.94 4.46
C GLY A 79 4.03 9.29 3.12
N GLU A 80 5.33 9.57 3.10
CA GLU A 80 6.07 9.93 1.88
C GLU A 80 6.07 8.81 0.82
N VAL A 81 6.09 7.55 1.26
CA VAL A 81 6.10 6.39 0.35
C VAL A 81 4.71 5.93 -0.06
N CYS A 82 3.64 6.54 0.45
CA CYS A 82 2.28 6.08 0.20
C CYS A 82 1.76 6.62 -1.14
N PRO A 83 1.59 5.77 -2.19
CA PRO A 83 1.17 6.25 -3.50
C PRO A 83 -0.29 6.72 -3.55
N THR A 84 -1.12 6.28 -2.60
CA THR A 84 -2.54 6.65 -2.51
C THR A 84 -2.81 7.76 -1.49
N HIS A 85 -1.76 8.27 -0.83
CA HIS A 85 -1.87 9.26 0.25
C HIS A 85 -2.85 8.86 1.37
N ALA A 86 -2.94 7.55 1.66
CA ALA A 86 -3.84 7.02 2.68
C ALA A 86 -3.41 7.33 4.13
N ILE A 87 -2.23 7.90 4.33
CA ILE A 87 -1.69 8.23 5.66
C ILE A 87 -1.74 9.74 5.83
N ARG A 88 -2.54 10.19 6.80
CA ARG A 88 -2.66 11.59 7.19
C ARG A 88 -1.83 11.85 8.45
N PHE A 89 -1.33 13.07 8.60
CA PHE A 89 -0.64 13.49 9.82
C PHE A 89 -1.50 14.50 10.57
N VAL A 90 -1.71 14.25 11.86
CA VAL A 90 -2.42 15.14 12.77
C VAL A 90 -1.39 15.78 13.68
N ASP A 91 -1.29 17.11 13.62
CA ASP A 91 -0.43 17.87 14.52
C ASP A 91 -1.04 17.92 15.93
N LYS A 92 -0.25 17.49 16.92
CA LYS A 92 -0.54 17.69 18.34
C LYS A 92 0.76 18.11 19.01
N GLU A 93 0.78 19.32 19.55
CA GLU A 93 1.91 19.85 20.32
C GLU A 93 3.24 19.85 19.53
N ASN A 94 3.21 20.25 18.25
CA ASN A 94 4.35 20.25 17.31
C ASN A 94 4.86 18.86 16.91
N ILE A 95 4.07 17.82 17.16
CA ILE A 95 4.36 16.43 16.78
C ILE A 95 3.29 15.96 15.80
N LEU A 96 3.74 15.46 14.65
CA LEU A 96 2.90 14.99 13.56
C LEU A 96 2.59 13.50 13.73
N TYR A 97 1.42 13.19 14.30
CA TYR A 97 0.97 11.82 14.52
C TYR A 97 0.39 11.21 13.24
N PRO A 98 0.92 10.08 12.74
CA PRO A 98 0.35 9.40 11.59
C PRO A 98 -0.97 8.71 11.97
N GLU A 99 -1.98 8.87 11.13
CA GLU A 99 -3.24 8.16 11.14
C GLU A 99 -3.49 7.55 9.75
N ILE A 100 -3.94 6.29 9.72
CA ILE A 100 -4.20 5.58 8.47
C ILE A 100 -5.69 5.67 8.15
N ASP A 101 -5.99 6.19 6.97
CA ASP A 101 -7.33 6.14 6.40
C ASP A 101 -7.50 4.84 5.58
N LYS A 102 -8.35 3.96 6.10
CA LYS A 102 -8.59 2.65 5.49
C LYS A 102 -9.37 2.74 4.17
N GLN A 103 -10.03 3.86 3.87
CA GLN A 103 -10.81 4.02 2.65
C GLN A 103 -9.93 4.17 1.40
N TYR A 104 -8.75 4.79 1.56
CA TYR A 104 -7.78 5.03 0.48
C TYR A 104 -6.64 3.99 0.46
N CYS A 105 -6.52 3.17 1.51
CA CYS A 105 -5.46 2.18 1.62
C CYS A 105 -5.74 0.98 0.71
N ILE A 106 -4.83 0.67 -0.20
CA ILE A 106 -4.94 -0.54 -1.06
C ILE A 106 -4.22 -1.77 -0.47
N GLY A 107 -3.41 -1.59 0.58
CA GLY A 107 -2.61 -2.67 1.17
C GLY A 107 -1.35 -3.02 0.37
N CYS A 108 -0.67 -2.02 -0.21
CA CYS A 108 0.53 -2.27 -1.03
C CYS A 108 1.77 -2.69 -0.24
N GLY A 109 1.85 -2.37 1.06
CA GLY A 109 2.97 -2.72 1.93
C GLY A 109 4.21 -1.82 1.83
N ALA A 110 4.17 -0.75 1.03
CA ALA A 110 5.30 0.20 0.91
C ALA A 110 5.62 0.88 2.26
N CYS A 111 4.59 1.26 3.01
CA CYS A 111 4.74 1.86 4.35
C CYS A 111 5.37 0.90 5.37
N GLN A 112 5.04 -0.39 5.31
CA GLN A 112 5.66 -1.42 6.15
C GLN A 112 7.14 -1.59 5.79
N LEU A 113 7.53 -1.52 4.51
CA LEU A 113 8.94 -1.62 4.12
C LEU A 113 9.77 -0.41 4.53
N ALA A 114 9.21 0.80 4.39
CA ALA A 114 9.89 2.04 4.70
C ALA A 114 10.08 2.29 6.20
N CYS A 115 9.35 1.57 7.06
CA CYS A 115 9.42 1.78 8.50
C CYS A 115 10.81 1.38 9.05
N PRO A 116 11.54 2.30 9.72
CA PRO A 116 12.88 2.01 10.23
C PRO A 116 12.88 1.20 11.53
N THR A 117 11.74 1.03 12.20
CA THR A 117 11.67 0.34 13.49
C THR A 117 11.79 -1.18 13.33
N LYS A 118 12.34 -1.84 14.36
CA LYS A 118 12.41 -3.29 14.47
C LYS A 118 11.91 -3.70 15.87
N PRO A 119 10.73 -4.34 16.01
CA PRO A 119 9.77 -4.70 14.97
C PRO A 119 9.17 -3.47 14.24
N ARG A 120 8.59 -3.69 13.06
CA ARG A 120 7.99 -2.62 12.25
C ARG A 120 6.70 -2.13 12.91
N SER A 121 6.52 -0.81 13.00
CA SER A 121 5.31 -0.23 13.61
C SER A 121 4.08 -0.26 12.72
N ILE A 122 4.23 -0.51 11.42
CA ILE A 122 3.12 -0.65 10.47
C ILE A 122 3.15 -2.04 9.88
N VAL A 123 2.01 -2.73 9.93
CA VAL A 123 1.84 -4.08 9.39
C VAL A 123 0.65 -4.09 8.45
N VAL A 124 0.78 -4.73 7.30
CA VAL A 124 -0.32 -4.92 6.36
C VAL A 124 -0.95 -6.29 6.56
N HIS A 125 -2.25 -6.29 6.85
CA HIS A 125 -3.07 -7.49 6.96
C HIS A 125 -3.84 -7.72 5.67
N ALA A 126 -3.74 -8.93 5.11
CA ALA A 126 -4.52 -9.31 3.95
C ALA A 126 -6.01 -9.36 4.30
N ARG A 127 -6.87 -8.89 3.39
CA ARG A 127 -8.32 -9.09 3.53
C ARG A 127 -8.70 -10.43 2.91
N PRO A 128 -9.58 -11.22 3.55
CA PRO A 128 -10.07 -12.46 2.95
C PRO A 128 -10.93 -12.21 1.70
N VAL A 129 -11.59 -11.05 1.64
CA VAL A 129 -12.35 -10.58 0.49
C VAL A 129 -11.83 -9.20 0.10
N HIS A 130 -11.36 -9.08 -1.14
CA HIS A 130 -10.89 -7.82 -1.69
C HIS A 130 -12.05 -6.82 -1.82
N LYS A 131 -11.78 -5.58 -1.46
CA LYS A 131 -12.74 -4.45 -1.57
C LYS A 131 -12.26 -3.48 -2.64
N LYS A 132 -13.08 -2.47 -2.94
CA LYS A 132 -12.65 -1.31 -3.71
C LYS A 132 -12.31 -0.16 -2.76
N ALA A 133 -11.13 0.40 -2.91
CA ALA A 133 -10.68 1.63 -2.28
C ALA A 133 -11.17 2.83 -3.09
N GLU A 134 -11.32 3.97 -2.42
CA GLU A 134 -11.65 5.23 -3.06
C GLU A 134 -10.38 5.90 -3.60
N LYS A 135 -10.52 6.71 -4.66
CA LYS A 135 -9.41 7.52 -5.17
C LYS A 135 -9.30 8.77 -4.31
N TYR A 136 -8.16 8.98 -3.68
CA TYR A 136 -7.89 10.22 -2.96
C TYR A 136 -7.88 11.40 -3.95
N SER A 137 -8.67 12.43 -3.68
CA SER A 137 -8.66 13.69 -4.40
C SER A 137 -8.16 14.79 -3.45
N LEU A 138 -7.20 15.60 -3.91
CA LEU A 138 -6.71 16.73 -3.12
C LEU A 138 -7.83 17.75 -2.93
N PRO A 139 -8.08 18.25 -1.70
CA PRO A 139 -9.04 19.32 -1.48
C PRO A 139 -8.51 20.59 -2.15
N GLY A 140 -8.95 20.89 -3.38
CA GLY A 140 -8.62 22.11 -4.11
C GLY A 140 -8.27 21.95 -5.60
N LYS A 141 -8.04 20.74 -6.11
CA LYS A 141 -7.97 20.50 -7.57
C LYS A 141 -9.23 19.76 -8.00
N LYS A 142 -10.14 20.47 -8.66
CA LYS A 142 -11.21 19.83 -9.45
C LYS A 142 -10.54 18.86 -10.43
N ALA A 143 -11.13 17.68 -10.59
CA ALA A 143 -10.68 16.69 -11.54
C ALA A 143 -10.86 17.27 -12.95
N ASP A 144 -9.75 17.65 -13.59
CA ASP A 144 -9.74 17.92 -15.03
C ASP A 144 -9.82 16.56 -15.74
N PRO A 145 -10.89 16.27 -16.52
CA PRO A 145 -11.07 14.94 -17.11
C PRO A 145 -10.21 14.67 -18.35
N ASP A 146 -9.51 15.67 -18.89
CA ASP A 146 -8.85 15.55 -20.20
C ASP A 146 -7.40 16.06 -20.15
N ALA A 147 -6.47 15.18 -19.80
CA ALA A 147 -5.06 15.35 -20.19
C ALA A 147 -4.78 14.47 -21.42
N SER A 148 -5.59 14.63 -22.47
CA SER A 148 -5.23 14.23 -23.83
C SER A 148 -4.31 15.32 -24.40
N GLY A 149 -3.13 14.91 -24.85
CA GLY A 149 -1.96 15.74 -25.12
C GLY A 149 -2.19 17.07 -25.85
N ASP A 150 -1.54 18.11 -25.33
CA ASP A 150 -1.26 19.33 -26.08
C ASP A 150 0.08 19.18 -26.83
N PRO A 151 0.09 19.13 -28.18
CA PRO A 151 1.31 19.20 -28.98
C PRO A 151 1.73 20.67 -29.19
N SER A 152 1.91 21.42 -28.10
CA SER A 152 2.65 22.68 -28.12
C SER A 152 3.37 22.95 -26.80
N PHE A 153 4.01 21.92 -26.25
CA PHE A 153 5.37 22.12 -25.73
C PHE A 153 6.27 22.23 -26.99
N PRO A 154 7.47 22.83 -26.98
CA PRO A 154 8.24 22.98 -28.22
C PRO A 154 8.88 21.66 -28.70
N PHE A 155 8.11 20.58 -28.68
CA PHE A 155 8.05 19.44 -29.61
C PHE A 155 6.60 18.92 -29.65
#